data_AF-A0A9D5PZI2-F1
#
_entry.id   AF-A0A9D5PZI2-F1
#
_cell.length_a   1.000
_cell.length_b   1.000
_cell.length_c   1.000
_cell.angle_alpha   90.00
_cell.angle_beta   90.00
_cell.angle_gamma   90.00
#
_symmetry.space_group_name_H-M   'P 1'
#
loop_
_entity.id
_entity.type
_entity.pdbx_description
1 polymer ?
#
loop_
_entity_poly.entity_id
_entity_poly.type
_entity_poly.pdbx_seq_one_letter_code
_entity_poly.pdbx_strand_id
1 'polypeptide(L)'
;MTTISVNFSDITGTIRPLHGMNNCARPSSWDDLLPEYKALNVPISRLHDTGGAYGGTYYVDVPNIFPNFDADPEDPESYDFTLTDLYLKYLVESGSEIMYRLGVTIEHAPKKYRIFPPKDFHKWADICEHIVRHYNDGWADGYYWNIRYWEIWNEPDGIDPHIETYGQPMWTGTAAQYYELYSITANLLRKPRKFRFQY
;
A
#
# COMPACT_ATOMS: atom_id res chain seq x y z
N MET A 1 -15.97 13.42 43.17
CA MET A 1 -16.23 12.15 42.46
C MET A 1 -17.18 12.45 41.32
N THR A 2 -16.84 12.04 40.11
CA THR A 2 -17.72 12.18 38.95
C THR A 2 -18.45 10.85 38.74
N THR A 3 -19.78 10.89 38.67
CA THR A 3 -20.61 9.71 38.37
C THR A 3 -20.89 9.67 36.88
N ILE A 4 -20.61 8.52 36.24
CA ILE A 4 -20.95 8.25 34.83
C ILE A 4 -22.15 7.28 34.82
N SER A 5 -23.17 7.58 34.03
CA SER A 5 -24.36 6.75 33.83
C SER A 5 -24.57 6.50 32.33
N VAL A 6 -24.98 5.28 31.97
CA VAL A 6 -25.19 4.84 30.58
C VAL A 6 -26.51 4.08 30.49
N ASN A 7 -27.35 4.41 29.50
CA ASN A 7 -28.61 3.71 29.21
C ASN A 7 -28.47 2.88 27.92
N PHE A 8 -28.41 1.56 28.04
CA PHE A 8 -28.25 0.64 26.91
C PHE A 8 -29.50 0.52 26.01
N SER A 9 -30.65 1.02 26.45
CA SER A 9 -31.90 1.01 25.66
C SER A 9 -32.10 2.26 24.81
N ASP A 10 -31.28 3.30 25.02
CA ASP A 10 -31.38 4.58 24.30
C ASP A 10 -30.28 4.66 23.22
N ILE A 11 -30.61 4.17 22.02
CA ILE A 11 -29.68 4.16 20.88
C ILE A 11 -29.71 5.53 20.20
N THR A 12 -28.64 6.30 20.35
CA THR A 12 -28.52 7.66 19.80
C THR A 12 -27.83 7.73 18.43
N GLY A 13 -27.32 6.61 17.92
CA GLY A 13 -26.71 6.53 16.61
C GLY A 13 -25.80 5.31 16.41
N THR A 14 -25.03 5.32 15.33
CA THR A 14 -24.04 4.29 15.00
C THR A 14 -22.63 4.82 15.23
N ILE A 15 -21.82 4.09 15.98
CA ILE A 15 -20.39 4.37 16.10
C ILE A 15 -19.71 3.82 14.84
N ARG A 16 -19.13 4.72 14.03
CA ARG A 16 -18.36 4.33 12.85
C ARG A 16 -17.02 3.72 13.30
N PRO A 17 -16.63 2.52 12.83
CA PRO A 17 -15.33 1.95 13.16
C PRO A 17 -14.23 2.75 12.46
N LEU A 18 -13.42 3.45 13.26
CA LEU A 18 -12.32 4.31 12.79
C LEU A 18 -10.95 3.83 13.29
N HIS A 19 -10.90 2.66 13.93
CA HIS A 19 -9.69 2.06 14.47
C HIS A 19 -8.90 1.28 13.40
N GLY A 20 -8.67 1.91 12.24
CA GLY A 20 -7.78 1.37 11.21
C GLY A 20 -6.33 1.25 11.71
N MET A 21 -5.55 0.37 11.09
CA MET A 21 -4.16 0.14 11.47
C MET A 21 -3.20 0.33 10.29
N ASN A 22 -1.93 0.56 10.59
CA ASN A 22 -0.87 0.43 9.60
C ASN A 22 -0.29 -0.98 9.71
N ASN A 23 -0.33 -1.73 8.61
CA ASN A 23 0.03 -3.14 8.50
C ASN A 23 -0.90 -4.08 9.32
N CYS A 24 -0.89 -5.37 8.99
CA CYS A 24 -1.36 -6.44 9.87
C CYS A 24 -0.23 -7.05 10.70
N ALA A 25 -0.64 -7.88 11.67
CA ALA A 25 0.27 -8.82 12.29
C ALA A 25 0.87 -9.71 11.19
N ARG A 26 2.20 -9.80 11.11
CA ARG A 26 2.83 -10.63 10.09
C ARG A 26 2.65 -12.10 10.43
N PRO A 27 2.43 -12.97 9.43
CA PRO A 27 2.74 -14.38 9.60
C PRO A 27 4.25 -14.48 9.88
N SER A 28 4.61 -14.75 11.13
CA SER A 28 5.99 -15.03 11.52
C SER A 28 6.16 -16.54 11.68
N SER A 29 7.38 -17.05 11.52
CA SER A 29 7.68 -18.46 11.80
C SER A 29 7.56 -18.83 13.28
N TRP A 30 7.33 -17.86 14.16
CA TRP A 30 7.39 -18.01 15.61
C TRP A 30 5.99 -17.94 16.24
N ASP A 31 5.15 -17.03 15.79
CA ASP A 31 3.76 -16.86 16.24
C ASP A 31 2.85 -16.46 15.06
N ASP A 32 1.68 -17.11 14.95
CA ASP A 32 0.57 -16.69 14.10
C ASP A 32 -0.42 -15.87 14.93
N LEU A 33 -0.45 -14.56 14.68
CA LEU A 33 -1.28 -13.60 15.41
C LEU A 33 -2.60 -13.29 14.70
N LEU A 34 -3.03 -14.14 13.77
CA LEU A 34 -4.25 -13.94 12.97
C LEU A 34 -5.48 -13.97 13.87
N PRO A 35 -5.61 -14.88 14.86
CA PRO A 35 -6.75 -14.90 15.77
C PRO A 35 -6.88 -13.58 16.56
N GLU A 36 -5.77 -13.05 17.05
CA GLU A 36 -5.72 -11.80 17.81
C GLU A 36 -6.08 -10.62 16.92
N TYR A 37 -5.54 -10.56 15.70
CA TYR A 37 -5.85 -9.48 14.76
C TYR A 37 -7.33 -9.51 14.34
N LYS A 38 -7.89 -10.71 14.11
CA LYS A 38 -9.34 -10.89 13.88
C LYS A 38 -10.18 -10.37 15.04
N ALA A 39 -9.77 -10.64 16.28
CA ALA A 39 -10.51 -10.21 17.47
C ALA A 39 -10.59 -8.67 17.59
N LEU A 40 -9.62 -7.93 17.03
CA LEU A 40 -9.64 -6.47 16.99
C LEU A 40 -10.69 -5.90 16.02
N ASN A 41 -11.20 -6.70 15.08
CA ASN A 41 -12.14 -6.27 14.04
C ASN A 41 -11.67 -4.98 13.33
N VAL A 42 -10.39 -4.92 12.95
CA VAL A 42 -9.80 -3.75 12.29
C VAL A 42 -10.52 -3.49 10.97
N PRO A 43 -11.16 -2.32 10.77
CA PRO A 43 -11.99 -2.08 9.59
C PRO A 43 -11.16 -1.98 8.31
N ILE A 44 -9.96 -1.40 8.39
CA ILE A 44 -9.06 -1.22 7.27
C ILE A 44 -7.61 -1.17 7.74
N SER A 45 -6.71 -1.77 6.95
CA SER A 45 -5.28 -1.76 7.18
C SER A 45 -4.55 -1.10 6.02
N ARG A 46 -3.77 -0.07 6.33
CA ARG A 46 -2.91 0.65 5.39
C ARG A 46 -1.58 -0.06 5.24
N LEU A 47 -1.04 -0.07 4.03
CA LEU A 47 0.25 -0.67 3.71
C LEU A 47 1.34 0.41 3.59
N HIS A 48 1.98 0.78 4.70
CA HIS A 48 3.13 1.68 4.72
C HIS A 48 4.26 1.11 5.57
N ASP A 49 5.50 1.25 5.10
CA ASP A 49 6.70 0.61 5.69
C ASP A 49 6.47 -0.88 5.98
N THR A 50 5.82 -1.55 5.02
CA THR A 50 5.46 -2.95 5.12
C THR A 50 6.71 -3.80 4.94
N GLY A 51 7.16 -4.42 6.03
CA GLY A 51 8.46 -5.09 6.01
C GLY A 51 9.54 -4.15 6.52
N GLY A 52 9.95 -4.29 7.79
CA GLY A 52 11.12 -3.58 8.34
C GLY A 52 12.43 -4.27 7.98
N ALA A 53 13.55 -3.92 8.62
CA ALA A 53 14.91 -4.41 8.31
C ALA A 53 15.11 -5.95 8.19
N TYR A 54 14.14 -6.76 8.59
CA TYR A 54 14.14 -8.23 8.48
C TYR A 54 12.90 -8.72 7.72
N GLY A 55 12.87 -8.42 6.42
CA GLY A 55 11.74 -8.72 5.52
C GLY A 55 11.16 -7.50 4.79
N GLY A 56 11.85 -6.36 4.75
CA GLY A 56 11.41 -5.11 4.10
C GLY A 56 11.80 -4.91 2.65
N THR A 57 12.55 -5.84 2.10
CA THR A 57 13.16 -5.66 0.78
C THR A 57 12.33 -6.22 -0.36
N TYR A 58 11.19 -6.86 -0.09
CA TYR A 58 10.47 -7.67 -1.10
C TYR A 58 8.93 -7.64 -1.04
N TYR A 59 8.31 -6.77 -0.22
CA TYR A 59 6.84 -6.67 -0.12
C TYR A 59 6.38 -5.28 -0.50
N VAL A 60 5.16 -5.18 -1.05
CA VAL A 60 4.31 -3.99 -1.25
C VAL A 60 4.90 -2.87 -2.12
N ASP A 61 6.10 -2.37 -1.80
CA ASP A 61 6.75 -1.27 -2.49
C ASP A 61 6.85 -1.57 -3.99
N VAL A 62 6.57 -0.58 -4.82
CA VAL A 62 6.58 -0.76 -6.28
C VAL A 62 7.93 -1.31 -6.79
N PRO A 63 9.10 -0.86 -6.30
CA PRO A 63 10.39 -1.44 -6.70
C PRO A 63 10.70 -2.81 -6.11
N ASN A 64 9.94 -3.29 -5.12
CA ASN A 64 10.04 -4.67 -4.66
C ASN A 64 9.27 -5.58 -5.59
N ILE A 65 8.09 -5.15 -6.03
CA ILE A 65 7.23 -5.90 -6.94
C ILE A 65 7.75 -5.83 -8.38
N PHE A 66 8.30 -4.70 -8.82
CA PHE A 66 8.88 -4.53 -10.15
C PHE A 66 10.39 -4.24 -10.04
N PRO A 67 11.23 -5.28 -9.83
CA PRO A 67 12.63 -5.10 -9.46
C PRO A 67 13.50 -4.55 -10.59
N ASN A 68 13.11 -4.78 -11.85
CA ASN A 68 13.85 -4.29 -13.03
C ASN A 68 13.04 -3.25 -13.80
N PHE A 69 13.32 -1.97 -13.54
CA PHE A 69 12.64 -0.85 -14.22
C PHE A 69 12.96 -0.73 -15.72
N ASP A 70 13.87 -1.53 -16.27
CA ASP A 70 14.11 -1.61 -17.72
C ASP A 70 13.25 -2.72 -18.39
N ALA A 71 12.61 -3.60 -17.61
CA ALA A 71 11.75 -4.67 -18.10
C ALA A 71 10.39 -4.16 -18.64
N ASP A 72 9.63 -5.03 -19.32
CA ASP A 72 8.33 -4.70 -19.90
C ASP A 72 7.22 -4.76 -18.83
N PRO A 73 6.51 -3.66 -18.53
CA PRO A 73 5.43 -3.68 -17.55
C PRO A 73 4.22 -4.52 -17.97
N GLU A 74 4.07 -4.90 -19.24
CA GLU A 74 2.99 -5.80 -19.68
C GLU A 74 3.34 -7.29 -19.49
N ASP A 75 4.61 -7.63 -19.23
CA ASP A 75 5.06 -9.00 -19.01
C ASP A 75 4.90 -9.40 -17.53
N PRO A 76 4.02 -10.37 -17.20
CA PRO A 76 3.87 -10.91 -15.84
C PRO A 76 5.18 -11.30 -15.16
N GLU A 77 6.15 -11.84 -15.90
CA GLU A 77 7.43 -12.32 -15.36
C GLU A 77 8.36 -11.17 -14.93
N SER A 78 8.00 -9.92 -15.26
CA SER A 78 8.70 -8.73 -14.77
C SER A 78 8.32 -8.36 -13.33
N TYR A 79 7.33 -9.06 -12.74
CA TYR A 79 6.79 -8.78 -11.41
C TYR A 79 7.10 -9.93 -10.42
N ASP A 80 7.40 -9.59 -9.18
CA ASP A 80 7.45 -10.54 -8.04
C ASP A 80 6.35 -10.21 -7.04
N PHE A 81 5.22 -10.90 -7.17
CA PHE A 81 4.07 -10.76 -6.28
C PHE A 81 4.13 -11.67 -5.05
N THR A 82 4.95 -12.73 -5.10
CA THR A 82 4.93 -13.89 -4.17
C THR A 82 4.77 -13.51 -2.70
N LEU A 83 5.63 -12.61 -2.25
CA LEU A 83 5.69 -12.22 -0.84
C LEU A 83 4.57 -11.25 -0.47
N THR A 84 4.21 -10.33 -1.38
CA THR A 84 3.06 -9.43 -1.20
C THR A 84 1.75 -10.22 -1.15
N ASP A 85 1.60 -11.26 -1.98
CA ASP A 85 0.41 -12.11 -2.01
C ASP A 85 0.18 -12.85 -0.71
N LEU A 86 1.24 -13.46 -0.17
CA LEU A 86 1.19 -14.13 1.14
C LEU A 86 0.77 -13.16 2.25
N TYR A 87 1.29 -11.94 2.21
CA TYR A 87 0.97 -10.92 3.19
C TYR A 87 -0.47 -10.41 3.08
N LEU A 88 -0.93 -10.12 1.87
CA LEU A 88 -2.28 -9.61 1.65
C LEU A 88 -3.36 -10.68 1.84
N LYS A 89 -3.06 -11.95 1.52
CA LYS A 89 -3.96 -13.06 1.85
C LYS A 89 -4.26 -13.12 3.34
N TYR A 90 -3.23 -12.89 4.18
CA TYR A 90 -3.41 -12.84 5.64
C TYR A 90 -4.34 -11.70 6.07
N LEU A 91 -4.21 -10.52 5.45
CA LEU A 91 -5.10 -9.38 5.66
C LEU A 91 -6.55 -9.70 5.26
N VAL A 92 -6.75 -10.26 4.07
CA VAL A 92 -8.07 -10.68 3.60
C VAL A 92 -8.68 -11.72 4.53
N GLU A 93 -7.90 -12.72 4.96
CA GLU A 93 -8.34 -13.74 5.90
C GLU A 93 -8.71 -13.15 7.25
N SER A 94 -8.08 -12.05 7.67
CA SER A 94 -8.40 -11.33 8.92
C SER A 94 -9.75 -10.59 8.88
N GLY A 95 -10.30 -10.36 7.69
CA GLY A 95 -11.52 -9.57 7.48
C GLY A 95 -11.28 -8.06 7.44
N SER A 96 -10.02 -7.61 7.50
CA SER A 96 -9.69 -6.20 7.33
C SER A 96 -9.62 -5.82 5.86
N GLU A 97 -10.21 -4.68 5.51
CA GLU A 97 -10.02 -4.11 4.17
C GLU A 97 -8.58 -3.64 3.98
N ILE A 98 -8.13 -3.56 2.72
CA ILE A 98 -6.78 -3.14 2.38
C ILE A 98 -6.82 -1.70 1.83
N MET A 99 -5.92 -0.85 2.36
CA MET A 99 -5.49 0.38 1.72
C MET A 99 -4.06 0.19 1.21
N TYR A 100 -3.94 -0.06 -0.09
CA TYR A 100 -2.67 -0.39 -0.74
C TYR A 100 -1.94 0.88 -1.15
N ARG A 101 -0.65 0.97 -0.86
CA ARG A 101 0.19 2.11 -1.23
C ARG A 101 1.09 1.81 -2.42
N LEU A 102 0.88 2.55 -3.49
CA LEU A 102 1.66 2.54 -4.72
C LEU A 102 2.84 3.52 -4.56
N GLY A 103 3.86 3.12 -3.82
CA GLY A 103 5.02 3.95 -3.49
C GLY A 103 6.24 3.17 -3.00
N VAL A 104 7.13 3.84 -2.26
CA VAL A 104 8.34 3.28 -1.62
C VAL A 104 8.40 3.56 -0.11
N THR A 105 8.96 2.66 0.69
CA THR A 105 9.18 2.82 2.14
C THR A 105 10.01 4.06 2.45
N ILE A 106 9.77 4.69 3.60
CA ILE A 106 10.52 5.86 4.06
C ILE A 106 12.01 5.55 4.24
N GLU A 107 12.88 6.48 3.86
CA GLU A 107 14.33 6.32 4.00
C GLU A 107 14.91 7.38 4.92
N HIS A 108 15.23 6.98 6.15
CA HIS A 108 15.80 7.84 7.20
C HIS A 108 17.34 7.96 7.16
N ALA A 109 18.00 7.16 6.33
CA ALA A 109 19.46 7.17 6.23
C ALA A 109 19.96 8.36 5.39
N PRO A 110 21.21 8.83 5.58
CA PRO A 110 21.78 9.87 4.72
C PRO A 110 21.83 9.48 3.24
N LYS A 111 22.08 8.19 2.98
CA LYS A 111 22.06 7.64 1.63
C LYS A 111 20.65 7.20 1.28
N LYS A 112 20.10 7.81 0.23
CA LYS A 112 18.80 7.48 -0.34
C LYS A 112 18.96 6.49 -1.50
N TYR A 113 18.02 5.58 -1.68
CA TYR A 113 18.01 4.52 -2.69
C TYR A 113 16.79 4.62 -3.61
N ARG A 114 15.58 4.78 -3.06
CA ARG A 114 14.32 4.58 -3.79
C ARG A 114 13.36 5.76 -3.76
N ILE A 115 13.61 6.78 -2.94
CA ILE A 115 12.74 7.96 -2.77
C ILE A 115 12.95 9.06 -3.82
N PHE A 116 13.54 8.70 -4.96
CA PHE A 116 13.74 9.62 -6.08
C PHE A 116 12.53 9.58 -7.01
N PRO A 117 12.20 10.68 -7.70
CA PRO A 117 11.20 10.65 -8.76
C PRO A 117 11.53 9.55 -9.78
N PRO A 118 10.55 8.72 -10.19
CA PRO A 118 10.77 7.74 -11.24
C PRO A 118 11.28 8.41 -12.52
N LYS A 119 12.15 7.72 -13.27
CA LYS A 119 12.68 8.24 -14.54
C LYS A 119 11.58 8.46 -15.59
N ASP A 120 10.53 7.64 -15.52
CA ASP A 120 9.38 7.67 -16.41
C ASP A 120 8.10 7.48 -15.57
N PHE A 121 7.29 8.54 -15.49
CA PHE A 121 6.05 8.54 -14.71
C PHE A 121 4.93 7.75 -15.39
N HIS A 122 4.95 7.60 -16.71
CA HIS A 122 3.99 6.76 -17.42
C HIS A 122 4.28 5.29 -17.15
N LYS A 123 5.55 4.88 -17.26
CA LYS A 123 5.94 3.52 -16.92
C LYS A 123 5.64 3.18 -15.46
N TRP A 124 5.87 4.11 -14.52
CA TRP A 124 5.46 3.93 -13.13
C TRP A 124 3.95 3.70 -13.00
N ALA A 125 3.13 4.50 -13.69
CA ALA A 125 1.69 4.36 -13.66
C ALA A 125 1.23 3.02 -14.27
N ASP A 126 1.84 2.57 -15.36
CA ASP A 126 1.55 1.28 -15.98
C ASP A 126 1.86 0.13 -15.03
N ILE A 127 3.01 0.17 -14.33
CA ILE A 127 3.35 -0.81 -13.28
C ILE A 127 2.29 -0.80 -12.17
N CYS A 128 1.88 0.39 -11.71
CA CYS A 128 0.83 0.51 -10.70
C CYS A 128 -0.51 -0.06 -11.18
N GLU A 129 -0.88 0.15 -12.44
CA GLU A 129 -2.09 -0.43 -13.02
C GLU A 129 -2.04 -1.97 -13.01
N HIS A 130 -0.90 -2.57 -13.35
CA HIS A 130 -0.74 -4.03 -13.33
C HIS A 130 -0.78 -4.61 -11.91
N ILE A 131 -0.18 -3.95 -10.92
CA ILE A 131 -0.35 -4.32 -9.50
C ILE A 131 -1.84 -4.30 -9.11
N VAL A 132 -2.56 -3.26 -9.52
CA VAL A 132 -3.98 -3.10 -9.24
C VAL A 132 -4.82 -4.18 -9.95
N ARG A 133 -4.47 -4.53 -11.20
CA ARG A 133 -5.11 -5.60 -11.99
C ARG A 133 -4.80 -6.98 -11.42
N HIS A 134 -3.60 -7.19 -10.88
CA HIS A 134 -3.25 -8.43 -10.20
C HIS A 134 -4.19 -8.66 -9.01
N TYR A 135 -4.40 -7.66 -8.15
CA TYR A 135 -5.22 -7.86 -6.95
C TYR A 135 -6.75 -7.75 -7.13
N ASN A 136 -7.21 -7.10 -8.21
CA ASN A 136 -8.65 -6.89 -8.43
C ASN A 136 -9.23 -7.58 -9.67
N ASP A 137 -8.41 -7.92 -10.67
CA ASP A 137 -8.88 -8.42 -11.98
C ASP A 137 -8.30 -9.80 -12.36
N GLY A 138 -7.49 -10.41 -11.50
CA GLY A 138 -6.87 -11.72 -11.72
C GLY A 138 -5.74 -11.76 -12.75
N TRP A 139 -5.15 -10.61 -13.09
CA TRP A 139 -4.00 -10.58 -14.00
C TRP A 139 -2.77 -11.26 -13.38
N ALA A 140 -1.96 -11.96 -14.19
CA ALA A 140 -0.76 -12.68 -13.74
C ALA A 140 -1.06 -13.64 -12.57
N ASP A 141 -2.03 -14.54 -12.75
CA ASP A 141 -2.49 -15.50 -11.72
C ASP A 141 -2.91 -14.86 -10.38
N GLY A 142 -3.44 -13.64 -10.47
CA GLY A 142 -3.80 -12.83 -9.31
C GLY A 142 -5.18 -13.13 -8.69
N TYR A 143 -5.74 -12.10 -8.07
CA TYR A 143 -6.90 -12.17 -7.20
C TYR A 143 -8.03 -11.23 -7.61
N TYR A 144 -9.15 -11.36 -6.90
CA TYR A 144 -10.36 -10.54 -7.03
C TYR A 144 -10.78 -9.98 -5.67
N TRP A 145 -9.83 -9.39 -4.93
CA TRP A 145 -10.06 -8.93 -3.55
C TRP A 145 -10.82 -7.61 -3.46
N ASN A 146 -11.04 -6.93 -4.59
CA ASN A 146 -11.77 -5.66 -4.65
C ASN A 146 -11.19 -4.61 -3.67
N ILE A 147 -9.86 -4.49 -3.63
CA ILE A 147 -9.16 -3.45 -2.88
C ILE A 147 -9.67 -2.10 -3.38
N ARG A 148 -10.28 -1.34 -2.47
CA ARG A 148 -10.99 -0.08 -2.79
C ARG A 148 -10.10 1.15 -2.69
N TYR A 149 -9.10 1.11 -1.81
CA TYR A 149 -8.28 2.26 -1.48
C TYR A 149 -6.86 2.05 -2.00
N TRP A 150 -6.45 2.92 -2.92
CA TRP A 150 -5.13 2.95 -3.53
C TRP A 150 -4.50 4.32 -3.26
N GLU A 151 -3.44 4.33 -2.46
CA GLU A 151 -2.68 5.52 -2.10
C GLU A 151 -1.51 5.68 -3.08
N ILE A 152 -1.35 6.86 -3.66
CA ILE A 152 -0.24 7.16 -4.58
C ILE A 152 0.82 7.90 -3.78
N TRP A 153 1.89 7.19 -3.40
CA TRP A 153 3.00 7.69 -2.59
C TRP A 153 2.60 8.19 -1.18
N ASN A 154 3.57 8.29 -0.26
CA ASN A 154 3.36 8.83 1.10
C ASN A 154 4.12 10.15 1.29
N GLU A 155 3.50 11.11 1.98
CA GLU A 155 4.13 12.37 2.47
C GLU A 155 5.15 13.00 1.49
N PRO A 156 4.75 13.28 0.24
CA PRO A 156 5.63 13.83 -0.79
C PRO A 156 6.06 15.27 -0.51
N ASP A 157 5.32 15.97 0.35
CA ASP A 157 5.63 17.30 0.85
C ASP A 157 6.80 17.27 1.84
N GLY A 158 7.00 16.13 2.52
CA GLY A 158 8.15 15.90 3.38
C GLY A 158 8.27 16.93 4.50
N ILE A 159 7.13 17.47 4.95
CA ILE A 159 7.06 18.41 6.07
C ILE A 159 7.12 17.60 7.36
N ASP A 160 8.29 17.05 7.66
CA ASP A 160 8.57 16.51 8.99
C ASP A 160 9.30 17.59 9.80
N PRO A 161 8.76 18.14 10.90
CA PRO A 161 9.49 19.05 11.77
C PRO A 161 10.74 18.42 12.41
N HIS A 162 10.91 17.10 12.30
CA HIS A 162 12.15 16.39 12.58
C HIS A 162 13.14 16.36 11.41
N ILE A 163 12.95 17.19 10.35
CA ILE A 163 13.77 17.26 9.11
C ILE A 163 15.13 16.70 9.41
N GLU A 164 15.31 15.47 8.96
CA GLU A 164 16.53 14.76 9.24
C GLU A 164 17.69 15.60 8.75
N THR A 165 18.81 15.52 9.46
CA THR A 165 20.05 16.23 9.10
C THR A 165 20.48 15.99 7.65
N TYR A 166 19.88 15.00 6.98
CA TYR A 166 20.26 14.49 5.67
C TYR A 166 19.17 14.66 4.58
N GLY A 167 18.17 15.50 4.81
CA GLY A 167 17.19 15.90 3.79
C GLY A 167 15.90 15.07 3.77
N GLN A 168 15.12 15.21 2.70
CA GLN A 168 13.77 14.66 2.59
C GLN A 168 13.75 13.12 2.64
N PRO A 169 12.93 12.48 3.50
CA PRO A 169 12.96 11.03 3.68
C PRO A 169 11.96 10.26 2.80
N MET A 170 11.05 10.94 2.10
CA MET A 170 9.98 10.29 1.30
C MET A 170 9.98 10.64 -0.18
N TRP A 171 10.27 11.88 -0.54
CA TRP A 171 10.29 12.35 -1.93
C TRP A 171 11.36 13.42 -2.09
N THR A 172 12.35 13.16 -2.93
CA THR A 172 13.46 14.09 -3.17
C THR A 172 13.24 15.01 -4.37
N GLY A 173 12.15 14.80 -5.12
CA GLY A 173 11.78 15.64 -6.26
C GLY A 173 11.11 16.94 -5.85
N THR A 174 10.77 17.72 -6.87
CA THR A 174 9.92 18.92 -6.70
C THR A 174 8.46 18.55 -6.49
N ALA A 175 7.68 19.47 -5.92
CA ALA A 175 6.23 19.32 -5.83
C ALA A 175 5.57 19.17 -7.21
N ALA A 176 6.06 19.89 -8.23
CA ALA A 176 5.55 19.79 -9.59
C ALA A 176 5.72 18.38 -10.19
N GLN A 177 6.88 17.75 -9.98
CA GLN A 177 7.11 16.36 -10.38
C GLN A 177 6.17 15.39 -9.66
N TYR A 178 5.92 15.62 -8.37
CA TYR A 178 4.96 14.78 -7.64
C TYR A 178 3.53 14.95 -8.18
N TYR A 179 3.10 16.19 -8.45
CA TYR A 179 1.78 16.44 -9.04
C TYR A 179 1.61 15.79 -10.41
N GLU A 180 2.68 15.79 -11.22
CA GLU A 180 2.70 15.11 -12.51
C GLU A 180 2.56 13.59 -12.35
N LEU A 181 3.39 12.97 -11.50
CA LEU A 181 3.30 11.54 -11.17
C LEU A 181 1.90 11.16 -10.67
N TYR A 182 1.36 11.93 -9.71
CA TYR A 182 0.04 11.73 -9.14
C TYR A 182 -1.05 11.83 -10.21
N SER A 183 -1.01 12.87 -11.04
CA SER A 183 -2.00 13.11 -12.09
C SER A 183 -2.00 11.99 -13.12
N ILE A 184 -0.82 11.57 -13.60
CA ILE A 184 -0.69 10.47 -14.57
C ILE A 184 -1.25 9.18 -13.98
N THR A 185 -0.79 8.81 -12.78
CA THR A 185 -1.17 7.55 -12.12
C THR A 185 -2.67 7.54 -11.78
N ALA A 186 -3.18 8.57 -11.11
CA ALA A 186 -4.60 8.64 -10.73
C ALA A 186 -5.54 8.64 -11.94
N ASN A 187 -5.18 9.35 -13.02
CA ASN A 187 -5.99 9.36 -14.23
C ASN A 187 -5.97 8.03 -14.97
N LEU A 188 -4.86 7.29 -14.95
CA LEU A 188 -4.82 5.93 -15.50
C LEU A 188 -5.73 5.01 -14.70
N LEU A 189 -5.55 4.95 -13.37
CA LEU A 189 -6.28 4.03 -12.48
C LEU A 189 -7.79 4.31 -12.41
N ARG A 190 -8.22 5.55 -12.64
CA ARG A 190 -9.65 5.93 -12.67
C ARG A 190 -10.37 5.49 -13.93
N LYS A 191 -9.66 5.22 -15.04
CA LYS A 191 -10.32 4.85 -16.29
C LYS A 191 -11.12 3.55 -16.07
N PRO A 192 -12.33 3.44 -16.64
CA PRO A 192 -13.05 2.18 -16.65
C PRO A 192 -12.15 1.15 -17.34
N ARG A 193 -11.80 0.09 -16.61
CA ARG A 193 -10.97 -0.99 -17.16
C ARG A 193 -11.83 -1.69 -18.21
N LYS A 194 -11.52 -1.44 -19.48
CA LYS A 194 -12.09 -2.24 -20.56
C LYS A 194 -11.53 -3.64 -20.34
N PHE A 195 -12.38 -4.63 -20.13
CA PHE A 195 -12.01 -6.04 -20.09
C PHE A 195 -11.19 -6.35 -21.35
N ARG A 196 -9.86 -6.30 -21.25
CA ARG A 196 -8.96 -6.86 -22.24
C ARG A 196 -8.94 -8.34 -21.91
N PHE A 197 -9.89 -9.07 -22.48
CA PHE A 197 -9.75 -10.52 -22.60
C PHE A 197 -8.48 -10.76 -23.42
N GLN A 198 -7.39 -11.15 -22.76
CA GLN A 198 -6.30 -11.82 -23.43
C GLN A 198 -6.69 -13.31 -23.44
N TYR A 199 -6.81 -13.85 -24.65
CA TYR A 199 -7.17 -15.23 -24.95
C TYR A 199 -6.02 -16.18 -24.67
#